data_AF-A0A943N1Y2-F1
#
_entry.id   AF-A0A943N1Y2-F1
#
_cell.length_a   1.000
_cell.length_b   1.000
_cell.length_c   1.000
_cell.angle_alpha   90.00
_cell.angle_beta   90.00
_cell.angle_gamma   90.00
#
_symmetry.space_group_name_H-M   'P 1'
#
loop_
_entity.id
_entity.type
_entity.pdbx_description
1 polymer ?
#
loop_
_entity_poly.entity_id
_entity_poly.type
_entity_poly.pdbx_seq_one_letter_code
_entity_poly.pdbx_strand_id
1 'polypeptide(L)'
;MSYDVLVIGGGPAGLSASINVRARGRSALVVSNPLEENPLWRAEKVDNYLGLPGLSGAEMLAAMRRHAEQAGVEFLAGKVLNAVQMPDAWYVSVGPDMYNARAVVLAAGVARGKKFAGEAELLGRGVSYCATCDGMLYRGKPVAVMGYTDTARQEAEFLQKIGCSVTYFDRPKQCEIRGDGRVESVTCDGRTIPAEGVFILRPTMAPTELFPGLAVEQGYVTVDRRMATNLPGLFAAGDCTGGPLQVSKAAGDGLIAGQSAAAWAAAQERREKQS
;
A
#
# COMPACT_ATOMS: atom_id res chain seq x y z
N MET A 1 -24.29 7.09 6.92
CA MET A 1 -24.76 5.79 6.36
C MET A 1 -23.98 4.67 7.02
N SER A 2 -24.60 3.51 7.21
CA SER A 2 -23.98 2.35 7.88
C SER A 2 -23.62 1.27 6.87
N TYR A 3 -22.42 0.71 7.01
CA TYR A 3 -21.90 -0.35 6.14
C TYR A 3 -21.56 -1.61 6.95
N ASP A 4 -21.59 -2.78 6.31
CA ASP A 4 -21.04 -3.98 6.93
C ASP A 4 -19.52 -3.86 7.06
N VAL A 5 -18.85 -3.41 5.98
CA VAL A 5 -17.40 -3.25 5.94
C VAL A 5 -17.00 -1.92 5.27
N LEU A 6 -16.13 -1.17 5.93
CA LEU A 6 -15.45 0.00 5.33
C LEU A 6 -14.00 -0.36 5.03
N VAL A 7 -13.56 -0.11 3.79
CA VAL A 7 -12.21 -0.38 3.32
C VAL A 7 -11.47 0.94 3.13
N ILE A 8 -10.32 1.11 3.76
CA ILE A 8 -9.49 2.30 3.68
C ILE A 8 -8.36 2.03 2.68
N GLY A 9 -8.50 2.54 1.45
CA GLY A 9 -7.52 2.39 0.37
C GLY A 9 -8.10 1.71 -0.87
N GLY A 10 -7.88 2.32 -2.03
CA GLY A 10 -8.39 1.88 -3.34
C GLY A 10 -7.37 1.16 -4.22
N GLY A 11 -6.32 0.58 -3.63
CA GLY A 11 -5.31 -0.22 -4.33
C GLY A 11 -5.73 -1.70 -4.48
N PRO A 12 -4.84 -2.56 -5.00
CA PRO A 12 -5.15 -3.98 -5.25
C PRO A 12 -5.69 -4.73 -4.01
N ALA A 13 -5.14 -4.47 -2.83
CA ALA A 13 -5.62 -5.06 -1.58
C ALA A 13 -7.05 -4.63 -1.22
N GLY A 14 -7.32 -3.32 -1.26
CA GLY A 14 -8.64 -2.80 -0.90
C GLY A 14 -9.72 -3.18 -1.92
N LEU A 15 -9.39 -3.18 -3.21
CA LEU A 15 -10.30 -3.62 -4.27
C LEU A 15 -10.59 -5.13 -4.18
N SER A 16 -9.58 -5.96 -3.92
CA SER A 16 -9.79 -7.40 -3.69
C SER A 16 -10.64 -7.67 -2.45
N ALA A 17 -10.41 -6.92 -1.36
CA ALA A 17 -11.18 -7.02 -0.13
C ALA A 17 -12.66 -6.66 -0.36
N SER A 18 -12.94 -5.52 -0.99
CA SER A 18 -14.30 -5.06 -1.21
C SER A 18 -15.10 -6.00 -2.13
N ILE A 19 -14.49 -6.55 -3.18
CA ILE A 19 -15.12 -7.58 -4.02
C ILE A 19 -15.47 -8.82 -3.18
N ASN A 20 -14.57 -9.28 -2.31
CA ASN A 20 -14.81 -10.46 -1.46
C ASN A 20 -15.86 -10.21 -0.37
N VAL A 21 -16.03 -8.96 0.08
CA VAL A 21 -17.14 -8.54 0.95
C VAL A 21 -18.46 -8.61 0.18
N ARG A 22 -18.53 -8.02 -1.02
CA ARG A 22 -19.73 -8.05 -1.87
C ARG A 22 -20.15 -9.48 -2.24
N ALA A 23 -19.18 -10.35 -2.56
CA ALA A 23 -19.43 -11.76 -2.87
C ALA A 23 -20.08 -12.54 -1.71
N ARG A 24 -20.06 -12.01 -0.48
CA ARG A 24 -20.71 -12.57 0.71
C ARG A 24 -22.05 -11.90 1.04
N GLY A 25 -22.59 -11.08 0.14
CA GLY A 25 -23.86 -10.38 0.32
C GLY A 25 -23.79 -9.25 1.35
N ARG A 26 -22.62 -8.64 1.54
CA ARG A 26 -22.37 -7.57 2.52
C ARG A 26 -22.13 -6.23 1.84
N SER A 27 -22.53 -5.12 2.46
CA SER A 27 -22.26 -3.78 1.93
C SER A 27 -20.79 -3.39 2.15
N ALA A 28 -20.19 -2.74 1.15
CA ALA A 28 -18.78 -2.37 1.16
C ALA A 28 -18.61 -0.93 0.68
N LEU A 29 -18.02 -0.08 1.52
CA LEU A 29 -17.57 1.26 1.15
C LEU A 29 -16.05 1.30 1.07
N VAL A 30 -15.50 1.67 -0.09
CA VAL A 30 -14.06 1.94 -0.24
C VAL A 30 -13.83 3.44 -0.18
N VAL A 31 -13.07 3.89 0.82
CA VAL A 31 -12.59 5.27 0.91
C VAL A 31 -11.19 5.34 0.32
N SER A 32 -10.99 6.14 -0.72
CA SER A 32 -9.69 6.25 -1.37
C SER A 32 -9.43 7.62 -1.99
N ASN A 33 -8.15 7.94 -2.13
CA ASN A 33 -7.69 8.99 -3.04
C ASN A 33 -7.98 8.59 -4.51
N PRO A 34 -7.85 9.54 -5.47
CA PRO A 34 -7.83 9.24 -6.89
C PRO A 34 -6.83 8.14 -7.26
N LEU A 35 -7.12 7.36 -8.30
CA LEU A 35 -6.28 6.23 -8.71
C LEU A 35 -4.88 6.66 -9.15
N GLU A 36 -4.77 7.86 -9.71
CA GLU A 36 -3.55 8.48 -10.24
C GLU A 36 -2.49 8.75 -9.17
N GLU A 37 -2.92 8.80 -7.90
CA GLU A 37 -2.04 8.95 -6.75
C GLU A 37 -1.51 7.60 -6.23
N ASN A 38 -2.08 6.48 -6.68
CA ASN A 38 -1.63 5.16 -6.27
C ASN A 38 -0.23 4.86 -6.86
N PRO A 39 0.74 4.34 -6.08
CA PRO A 39 2.06 3.99 -6.59
C PRO A 39 2.02 3.05 -7.82
N LEU A 40 1.07 2.11 -7.86
CA LEU A 40 0.92 1.20 -8.99
C LEU A 40 0.55 1.95 -10.28
N TRP A 41 -0.18 3.05 -10.22
CA TRP A 41 -0.55 3.83 -11.42
C TRP A 41 0.66 4.29 -12.24
N ARG A 42 1.80 4.50 -11.57
CA ARG A 42 3.06 4.96 -12.18
C ARG A 42 3.90 3.84 -12.80
N ALA A 43 3.54 2.57 -12.57
CA ALA A 43 4.28 1.46 -13.16
C ALA A 43 4.04 1.42 -14.67
N GLU A 44 5.11 1.58 -15.46
CA GLU A 44 5.02 1.53 -16.93
C GLU A 44 4.62 0.14 -17.44
N LYS A 45 5.06 -0.91 -16.73
CA LYS A 45 4.81 -2.31 -17.09
C LYS A 45 4.77 -3.21 -15.86
N VAL A 46 3.79 -4.11 -15.83
CA VAL A 46 3.58 -5.12 -14.79
C VAL A 46 3.57 -6.49 -15.46
N ASP A 47 4.68 -7.24 -15.32
CA ASP A 47 4.85 -8.58 -15.92
C ASP A 47 4.76 -9.73 -14.90
N ASN A 48 4.63 -9.41 -13.61
CA ASN A 48 4.67 -10.36 -12.50
C ASN A 48 3.28 -10.65 -11.89
N TYR A 49 2.19 -10.30 -12.57
CA TYR A 49 0.84 -10.67 -12.18
C TYR A 49 0.31 -11.80 -13.09
N LEU A 50 0.10 -12.98 -12.52
CA LEU A 50 -0.26 -14.19 -13.26
C LEU A 50 -1.50 -13.96 -14.15
N GLY A 51 -1.37 -14.30 -15.43
CA GLY A 51 -2.46 -14.20 -16.41
C GLY A 51 -2.63 -12.82 -17.08
N LEU A 52 -1.91 -11.79 -16.61
CA LEU A 52 -1.99 -10.43 -17.14
C LEU A 52 -0.59 -9.87 -17.45
N PRO A 53 0.18 -10.46 -18.38
CA PRO A 53 1.49 -9.94 -18.74
C PRO A 53 1.39 -8.63 -19.52
N GLY A 54 2.34 -7.71 -19.30
CA GLY A 54 2.54 -6.54 -20.13
C GLY A 54 1.60 -5.36 -19.91
N LEU A 55 0.68 -5.41 -18.94
CA LEU A 55 -0.17 -4.28 -18.62
C LEU A 55 0.64 -3.16 -17.97
N SER A 56 0.30 -1.90 -18.26
CA SER A 56 0.70 -0.80 -17.40
C SER A 56 -0.05 -0.89 -16.05
N GLY A 57 0.53 -0.31 -15.01
CA GLY A 57 -0.12 -0.29 -13.71
C GLY A 57 -1.41 0.57 -13.69
N ALA A 58 -1.51 1.57 -14.56
CA ALA A 58 -2.74 2.33 -14.78
C ALA A 58 -3.86 1.46 -15.38
N GLU A 59 -3.56 0.68 -16.44
CA GLU A 59 -4.53 -0.25 -17.04
C GLU A 59 -4.98 -1.31 -16.03
N MET A 60 -4.04 -1.85 -15.26
CA MET A 60 -4.32 -2.85 -14.23
C MET A 60 -5.22 -2.30 -13.12
N LEU A 61 -4.91 -1.12 -12.56
CA LEU A 61 -5.75 -0.49 -11.54
C LEU A 61 -7.14 -0.14 -12.07
N ALA A 62 -7.22 0.39 -13.29
CA ALA A 62 -8.51 0.71 -13.90
C ALA A 62 -9.37 -0.55 -14.11
N ALA A 63 -8.75 -1.67 -14.52
CA ALA A 63 -9.45 -2.95 -14.63
C ALA A 63 -9.95 -3.47 -13.27
N MET A 64 -9.11 -3.42 -12.24
CA MET A 64 -9.49 -3.83 -10.87
C MET A 64 -10.63 -2.95 -10.32
N ARG A 65 -10.55 -1.63 -10.55
CA ARG A 65 -11.59 -0.68 -10.13
C ARG A 65 -12.94 -0.97 -10.79
N ARG A 66 -12.95 -1.16 -12.12
CA ARG A 66 -14.17 -1.51 -12.86
C ARG A 66 -14.79 -2.82 -12.37
N HIS A 67 -13.98 -3.82 -12.04
CA HIS A 67 -14.49 -5.08 -11.49
C HIS A 67 -15.18 -4.85 -10.13
N ALA A 68 -14.57 -4.07 -9.24
CA ALA A 68 -15.19 -3.74 -7.96
C ALA A 68 -16.51 -2.96 -8.12
N GLU A 69 -16.58 -2.01 -9.05
CA GLU A 69 -17.81 -1.28 -9.39
C GLU A 69 -18.90 -2.23 -9.91
N GLN A 70 -18.56 -3.17 -10.80
CA GLN A 70 -19.49 -4.19 -11.31
C GLN A 70 -19.98 -5.15 -10.21
N ALA A 71 -19.19 -5.38 -9.16
CA ALA A 71 -19.58 -6.15 -7.98
C ALA A 71 -20.51 -5.35 -7.02
N GLY A 72 -20.80 -4.09 -7.33
CA GLY A 72 -21.63 -3.20 -6.52
C GLY A 72 -20.91 -2.65 -5.28
N VAL A 73 -19.59 -2.50 -5.34
CA VAL A 73 -18.81 -1.78 -4.32
C VAL A 73 -19.08 -0.28 -4.45
N GLU A 74 -19.33 0.38 -3.33
CA GLU A 74 -19.48 1.82 -3.26
C GLU A 74 -18.13 2.49 -3.00
N PHE A 75 -17.92 3.67 -3.56
CA PHE A 75 -16.66 4.40 -3.46
C PHE A 75 -16.87 5.82 -2.98
N LEU A 76 -16.02 6.26 -2.06
CA LEU A 76 -15.95 7.62 -1.57
C LEU A 76 -14.54 8.17 -1.80
N ALA A 77 -14.46 9.25 -2.57
CA ALA A 77 -13.21 9.98 -2.73
C ALA A 77 -12.90 10.75 -1.45
N GLY A 78 -11.73 10.52 -0.87
CA GLY A 78 -11.31 11.25 0.33
C GLY A 78 -10.21 10.55 1.12
N LYS A 79 -9.71 11.28 2.12
CA LYS A 79 -8.72 10.80 3.08
C LYS A 79 -9.39 10.54 4.41
N VAL A 80 -9.17 9.35 4.96
CA VAL A 80 -9.57 9.06 6.33
C VAL A 80 -8.65 9.82 7.30
N LEU A 81 -9.25 10.54 8.24
CA LEU A 81 -8.53 11.36 9.21
C LEU A 81 -8.37 10.68 10.57
N ASN A 82 -9.40 9.95 11.01
CA ASN A 82 -9.38 9.21 12.27
C ASN A 82 -10.41 8.07 12.24
N ALA A 83 -10.17 7.03 13.03
CA ALA A 83 -11.10 5.94 13.26
C ALA A 83 -11.21 5.64 14.77
N VAL A 84 -12.44 5.52 15.26
CA VAL A 84 -12.73 5.24 16.67
C VAL A 84 -13.60 4.00 16.77
N GLN A 85 -13.24 3.09 17.68
CA GLN A 85 -14.02 1.91 17.97
C GLN A 85 -15.07 2.22 19.04
N MET A 86 -16.32 1.91 18.72
CA MET A 86 -17.46 1.88 19.66
C MET A 86 -17.91 0.41 19.85
N PRO A 87 -18.74 0.09 20.86
CA PRO A 87 -19.14 -1.29 21.16
C PRO A 87 -19.82 -2.03 20.00
N ASP A 88 -20.55 -1.29 19.16
CA ASP A 88 -21.38 -1.78 18.05
C ASP A 88 -20.70 -1.67 16.68
N ALA A 89 -19.88 -0.64 16.48
CA ALA A 89 -19.27 -0.34 15.19
C ALA A 89 -17.98 0.48 15.29
N TRP A 90 -17.26 0.53 14.19
CA TRP A 90 -16.22 1.51 13.92
C TRP A 90 -16.81 2.78 13.33
N TYR A 91 -16.36 3.93 13.81
CA TYR A 91 -16.70 5.25 13.29
C TYR A 91 -15.46 5.85 12.63
N VAL A 92 -15.59 6.23 11.37
CA VAL A 92 -14.48 6.62 10.47
C VAL A 92 -14.77 7.99 9.90
N SER A 93 -13.90 8.96 10.18
CA SER A 93 -14.00 10.32 9.67
C SER A 93 -13.34 10.44 8.30
N VAL A 94 -14.07 10.98 7.33
CA VAL A 94 -13.57 11.27 5.97
C VAL A 94 -13.85 12.74 5.69
N GLY A 95 -12.83 13.58 5.82
CA GLY A 95 -13.02 15.04 5.79
C GLY A 95 -13.97 15.50 6.91
N PRO A 96 -15.00 16.33 6.62
CA PRO A 96 -15.97 16.76 7.62
C PRO A 96 -17.02 15.69 7.97
N ASP A 97 -17.13 14.63 7.15
CA ASP A 97 -18.18 13.64 7.26
C ASP A 97 -17.76 12.43 8.12
N MET A 98 -18.75 11.76 8.70
CA MET A 98 -18.57 10.57 9.53
C MET A 98 -19.36 9.39 8.96
N TYR A 99 -18.68 8.25 8.85
CA TYR A 99 -19.24 6.98 8.38
C TYR A 99 -19.08 5.94 9.47
N ASN A 100 -19.96 4.94 9.51
CA ASN A 100 -19.78 3.81 10.42
C ASN A 100 -19.83 2.47 9.69
N ALA A 101 -19.10 1.50 10.22
CA ALA A 101 -19.12 0.13 9.75
C ALA A 101 -18.84 -0.89 10.84
N ARG A 102 -19.38 -2.11 10.71
CA ARG A 102 -19.17 -3.19 11.69
C ARG A 102 -17.73 -3.70 11.72
N ALA A 103 -17.07 -3.66 10.57
CA ALA A 103 -15.66 -4.01 10.40
C ALA A 103 -14.95 -2.99 9.50
N VAL A 104 -13.64 -2.87 9.68
CA VAL A 104 -12.77 -2.04 8.84
C VAL A 104 -11.64 -2.88 8.26
N VAL A 105 -11.32 -2.64 6.98
CA VAL A 105 -10.11 -3.18 6.33
C VAL A 105 -9.17 -2.02 6.01
N LEU A 106 -8.04 -1.96 6.69
CA LEU A 106 -6.95 -1.04 6.39
C LEU A 106 -6.13 -1.57 5.21
N ALA A 107 -6.21 -0.90 4.07
CA ALA A 107 -5.51 -1.24 2.83
C ALA A 107 -4.85 0.01 2.21
N ALA A 108 -4.41 0.95 3.05
CA ALA A 108 -3.87 2.25 2.64
C ALA A 108 -2.44 2.17 2.06
N GLY A 109 -1.88 0.96 1.95
CA GLY A 109 -0.49 0.73 1.59
C GLY A 109 0.46 1.30 2.64
N VAL A 110 1.65 1.66 2.19
CA VAL A 110 2.69 2.22 3.06
C VAL A 110 2.80 3.72 2.87
N ALA A 111 2.38 4.48 3.88
CA ALA A 111 2.72 5.89 3.92
C ALA A 111 4.25 5.99 4.11
N ARG A 112 4.93 6.83 3.32
CA ARG A 112 6.38 7.05 3.44
C ARG A 112 6.61 8.51 3.84
N GLY A 113 7.69 8.76 4.58
CA GLY A 113 8.05 10.12 5.01
C GLY A 113 8.19 11.11 3.83
N LYS A 114 8.35 12.40 4.15
CA LYS A 114 8.44 13.50 3.17
C LYS A 114 9.29 13.12 1.95
N LYS A 115 8.69 13.27 0.76
CA LYS A 115 9.33 12.94 -0.52
C LYS A 115 10.47 13.91 -0.85
N PHE A 116 11.47 13.42 -1.55
CA PHE A 116 12.52 14.21 -2.17
C PHE A 116 12.05 14.83 -3.50
N ALA A 117 12.77 15.86 -3.95
CA ALA A 117 12.54 16.45 -5.25
C ALA A 117 12.80 15.40 -6.35
N GLY A 118 11.86 15.24 -7.29
CA GLY A 118 11.92 14.23 -8.35
C GLY A 118 11.48 12.82 -7.92
N GLU A 119 11.27 12.56 -6.62
CA GLU A 119 10.88 11.23 -6.12
C GLU A 119 9.49 10.81 -6.63
N ALA A 120 8.51 11.72 -6.59
CA ALA A 120 7.15 11.40 -7.02
C ALA A 120 7.05 11.29 -8.55
N GLU A 121 7.78 12.16 -9.25
CA GLU A 121 7.76 12.30 -10.69
C GLU A 121 8.45 11.11 -11.37
N LEU A 122 9.57 10.63 -10.82
CA LEU A 122 10.37 9.55 -11.41
C LEU A 122 10.08 8.17 -10.78
N LEU A 123 9.07 8.06 -9.90
CA LEU A 123 8.59 6.79 -9.36
C LEU A 123 8.13 5.86 -10.49
N GLY A 124 8.66 4.63 -10.50
CA GLY A 124 8.42 3.66 -11.57
C GLY A 124 9.25 3.91 -12.84
N ARG A 125 10.02 5.00 -12.89
CA ARG A 125 10.85 5.44 -14.03
C ARG A 125 12.32 5.63 -13.63
N GLY A 126 12.83 4.70 -12.83
CA GLY A 126 14.15 4.80 -12.21
C GLY A 126 14.10 4.95 -10.70
N VAL A 127 13.03 5.53 -10.12
CA VAL A 127 12.85 5.52 -8.65
C VAL A 127 12.07 4.28 -8.24
N SER A 128 12.63 3.53 -7.28
CA SER A 128 12.03 2.36 -6.68
C SER A 128 12.11 2.43 -5.15
N TYR A 129 11.26 1.61 -4.56
CA TYR A 129 10.94 1.55 -3.15
C TYR A 129 11.16 0.17 -2.55
N CYS A 130 11.51 -0.81 -3.39
CA CYS A 130 11.79 -2.19 -3.02
C CYS A 130 12.98 -2.67 -3.86
N ALA A 131 14.16 -2.77 -3.24
CA ALA A 131 15.38 -3.20 -3.92
C ALA A 131 15.29 -4.64 -4.43
N THR A 132 14.68 -5.52 -3.64
CA THR A 132 14.53 -6.94 -3.97
C THR A 132 13.50 -7.21 -5.08
N CYS A 133 12.54 -6.30 -5.26
CA CYS A 133 11.51 -6.41 -6.27
C CYS A 133 12.04 -5.97 -7.65
N ASP A 134 12.55 -4.74 -7.72
CA ASP A 134 12.88 -4.10 -9.00
C ASP A 134 14.35 -4.22 -9.37
N GLY A 135 15.21 -4.71 -8.45
CA GLY A 135 16.65 -4.76 -8.63
C GLY A 135 17.10 -5.44 -9.93
N MET A 136 16.41 -6.51 -10.35
CA MET A 136 16.73 -7.22 -11.58
C MET A 136 16.59 -6.37 -12.85
N LEU A 137 15.72 -5.34 -12.83
CA LEU A 137 15.55 -4.40 -13.95
C LEU A 137 16.79 -3.51 -14.14
N TYR A 138 17.67 -3.41 -13.14
CA TYR A 138 18.84 -2.54 -13.11
C TYR A 138 20.18 -3.29 -13.17
N ARG A 139 20.16 -4.57 -13.55
CA ARG A 139 21.39 -5.36 -13.72
C ARG A 139 22.36 -4.69 -14.69
N GLY A 140 23.62 -4.54 -14.27
CA GLY A 140 24.67 -3.89 -15.05
C GLY A 140 24.60 -2.35 -15.07
N LYS A 141 23.66 -1.75 -14.34
CA LYS A 141 23.44 -0.30 -14.33
C LYS A 141 23.93 0.35 -13.03
N PRO A 142 24.30 1.65 -13.06
CA PRO A 142 24.57 2.41 -11.85
C PRO A 142 23.27 2.68 -11.09
N VAL A 143 23.25 2.39 -9.79
CA VAL A 143 22.10 2.64 -8.92
C VAL A 143 22.51 3.33 -7.63
N ALA A 144 21.65 4.20 -7.12
CA ALA A 144 21.78 4.81 -5.81
C ALA A 144 20.83 4.14 -4.82
N VAL A 145 21.28 3.88 -3.59
CA VAL A 145 20.43 3.38 -2.50
C VAL A 145 20.45 4.38 -1.36
N MET A 146 19.29 4.91 -0.99
CA MET A 146 19.11 5.76 0.20
C MET A 146 18.55 4.90 1.32
N GLY A 147 19.40 4.56 2.29
CA GLY A 147 19.03 3.68 3.38
C GLY A 147 18.60 4.43 4.64
N TYR A 148 17.41 4.15 5.14
CA TYR A 148 16.92 4.66 6.43
C TYR A 148 16.45 3.56 7.38
N THR A 149 16.27 2.33 6.89
CA THR A 149 15.94 1.14 7.68
C THR A 149 17.20 0.39 8.09
N ASP A 150 17.10 -0.43 9.14
CA ASP A 150 18.21 -1.26 9.62
C ASP A 150 18.58 -2.37 8.61
N THR A 151 17.64 -2.76 7.75
CA THR A 151 17.85 -3.75 6.67
C THR A 151 18.42 -3.14 5.38
N ALA A 152 18.47 -1.81 5.26
CA ALA A 152 18.80 -1.15 4.00
C ALA A 152 20.16 -1.53 3.43
N ARG A 153 21.16 -1.81 4.29
CA ARG A 153 22.47 -2.27 3.84
C ARG A 153 22.42 -3.66 3.23
N GLN A 154 21.64 -4.58 3.81
CA GLN A 154 21.47 -5.93 3.26
C GLN A 154 20.78 -5.89 1.89
N GLU A 155 19.79 -5.01 1.73
CA GLU A 155 19.14 -4.78 0.45
C GLU A 155 20.07 -4.16 -0.61
N ALA A 156 20.97 -3.26 -0.20
CA ALA A 156 22.01 -2.72 -1.07
C ALA A 156 23.03 -3.80 -1.51
N GLU A 157 23.43 -4.67 -0.58
CA GLU A 157 24.30 -5.83 -0.88
C GLU A 157 23.62 -6.82 -1.84
N PHE A 158 22.32 -7.03 -1.70
CA PHE A 158 21.55 -7.82 -2.66
C PHE A 158 21.64 -7.24 -4.08
N LEU A 159 21.47 -5.92 -4.24
CA LEU A 159 21.61 -5.24 -5.53
C LEU A 159 23.02 -5.41 -6.13
N GLN A 160 24.06 -5.35 -5.30
CA GLN A 160 25.43 -5.62 -5.75
C GLN A 160 25.57 -7.07 -6.26
N LYS A 161 25.05 -8.04 -5.51
CA LYS A 161 25.12 -9.47 -5.87
C LYS A 161 24.45 -9.80 -7.20
N ILE A 162 23.35 -9.13 -7.54
CA ILE A 162 22.66 -9.33 -8.83
C ILE A 162 23.32 -8.56 -9.99
N GLY A 163 24.36 -7.76 -9.71
CA GLY A 163 25.20 -7.09 -10.72
C GLY A 163 24.93 -5.61 -10.93
N CYS A 164 24.27 -4.92 -9.99
CA CYS A 164 24.13 -3.45 -10.05
C CYS A 164 25.39 -2.77 -9.51
N SER A 165 25.76 -1.62 -10.08
CA SER A 165 26.83 -0.77 -9.53
C SER A 165 26.23 0.18 -8.48
N VAL A 166 26.25 -0.25 -7.21
CA VAL A 166 25.54 0.42 -6.12
C VAL A 166 26.38 1.52 -5.45
N THR A 167 25.83 2.73 -5.40
CA THR A 167 26.28 3.78 -4.45
C THR A 167 25.28 3.89 -3.30
N TYR A 168 25.75 3.68 -2.07
CA TYR A 168 24.91 3.74 -0.88
C TYR A 168 25.04 5.10 -0.17
N PHE A 169 23.90 5.69 0.18
CA PHE A 169 23.77 6.86 1.03
C PHE A 169 23.11 6.45 2.35
N ASP A 170 23.83 6.65 3.45
CA ASP A 170 23.35 6.34 4.80
C ASP A 170 22.55 7.54 5.33
N ARG A 171 21.22 7.37 5.42
CA ARG A 171 20.27 8.35 5.94
C ARG A 171 20.50 9.79 5.43
N PRO A 172 20.54 10.04 4.10
CA PRO A 172 20.80 11.37 3.59
C PRO A 172 19.69 12.35 3.98
N LYS A 173 20.04 13.61 4.23
CA LYS A 173 19.07 14.62 4.72
C LYS A 173 18.31 15.28 3.57
N GLN A 174 19.01 15.58 2.49
CA GLN A 174 18.44 16.20 1.31
C GLN A 174 18.89 15.44 0.08
N CYS A 175 17.94 15.04 -0.75
CA CYS A 175 18.24 14.54 -2.08
C CYS A 175 17.36 15.21 -3.14
N GLU A 176 17.90 15.27 -4.34
CA GLU A 176 17.23 15.69 -5.56
C GLU A 176 17.53 14.66 -6.65
N ILE A 177 16.47 14.10 -7.24
CA ILE A 177 16.53 13.08 -8.28
C ILE A 177 16.19 13.77 -9.60
N ARG A 178 17.06 13.66 -10.60
CA ARG A 178 16.94 14.38 -11.87
C ARG A 178 16.94 13.41 -13.05
N GLY A 179 16.23 13.81 -14.10
CA GLY A 179 16.31 13.23 -15.43
C GLY A 179 15.06 13.55 -16.26
N ASP A 180 15.17 13.40 -17.58
CA ASP A 180 14.07 13.60 -18.51
C ASP A 180 13.41 12.26 -18.87
N GLY A 181 12.17 12.06 -18.42
CA GLY A 181 11.42 10.82 -18.57
C GLY A 181 11.89 9.63 -17.71
N ARG A 182 13.17 9.56 -17.34
CA ARG A 182 13.76 8.55 -16.43
C ARG A 182 14.86 9.13 -15.56
N VAL A 183 15.25 8.42 -14.50
CA VAL A 183 16.38 8.83 -13.65
C VAL A 183 17.70 8.82 -14.45
N GLU A 184 18.45 9.90 -14.33
CA GLU A 184 19.80 10.06 -14.92
C GLU A 184 20.87 10.39 -13.87
N SER A 185 20.47 11.09 -12.81
CA SER A 185 21.37 11.43 -11.71
C SER A 185 20.63 11.64 -10.40
N VAL A 186 21.36 11.54 -9.31
CA VAL A 186 20.89 11.92 -7.98
C VAL A 186 21.94 12.76 -7.28
N THR A 187 21.49 13.82 -6.62
CA THR A 187 22.31 14.63 -5.72
C THR A 187 21.81 14.40 -4.30
N CYS A 188 22.66 13.88 -3.42
CA CYS A 188 22.34 13.73 -1.99
C CYS A 188 23.40 14.43 -1.15
N ASP A 189 22.97 15.30 -0.25
CA ASP A 189 23.82 16.08 0.68
C ASP A 189 25.04 16.73 -0.01
N GLY A 190 24.81 17.31 -1.20
CA GLY A 190 25.83 18.00 -2.00
C GLY A 190 26.69 17.10 -2.90
N ARG A 191 26.52 15.78 -2.84
CA ARG A 191 27.21 14.83 -3.72
C ARG A 191 26.30 14.38 -4.86
N THR A 192 26.66 14.71 -6.08
CA THR A 192 26.00 14.25 -7.31
C THR A 192 26.66 13.00 -7.85
N ILE A 193 25.85 12.02 -8.24
CA ILE A 193 26.30 10.82 -8.96
C ILE A 193 25.39 10.54 -10.16
N PRO A 194 25.93 9.97 -11.26
CA PRO A 194 25.10 9.36 -12.28
C PRO A 194 24.41 8.12 -11.73
N ALA A 195 23.13 7.94 -12.04
CA ALA A 195 22.36 6.77 -11.65
C ALA A 195 21.23 6.55 -12.65
N GLU A 196 20.97 5.30 -13.00
CA GLU A 196 19.78 4.91 -13.78
C GLU A 196 18.66 4.39 -12.88
N GLY A 197 18.99 3.98 -11.65
CA GLY A 197 18.05 3.53 -10.63
C GLY A 197 18.33 4.19 -9.28
N VAL A 198 17.28 4.53 -8.54
CA VAL A 198 17.33 5.13 -7.20
C VAL A 198 16.37 4.36 -6.29
N PHE A 199 16.91 3.66 -5.31
CA PHE A 199 16.16 2.88 -4.33
C PHE A 199 16.06 3.63 -3.01
N ILE A 200 14.85 3.95 -2.58
CA ILE A 200 14.60 4.73 -1.37
C ILE A 200 13.99 3.81 -0.30
N LEU A 201 14.82 3.40 0.66
CA LEU A 201 14.49 2.42 1.69
C LEU A 201 14.17 3.16 3.01
N ARG A 202 12.97 3.74 3.10
CA ARG A 202 12.46 4.46 4.28
C ARG A 202 11.52 3.62 5.13
N PRO A 203 11.51 3.83 6.47
CA PRO A 203 10.42 3.36 7.31
C PRO A 203 9.09 3.90 6.79
N THR A 204 8.05 3.13 7.02
CA THR A 204 6.69 3.47 6.69
C THR A 204 6.12 4.32 7.85
N MET A 205 5.45 5.42 7.55
CA MET A 205 4.62 6.13 8.53
C MET A 205 3.56 5.15 9.01
N ALA A 206 3.60 4.88 10.32
CA ALA A 206 2.79 3.84 10.92
C ALA A 206 1.30 4.23 10.87
N PRO A 207 0.41 3.30 10.50
CA PRO A 207 -1.04 3.51 10.58
C PRO A 207 -1.59 3.76 12.00
N THR A 208 -0.72 3.78 13.02
CA THR A 208 -1.03 4.01 14.43
C THR A 208 -1.66 5.37 14.71
N GLU A 209 -1.39 6.38 13.87
CA GLU A 209 -2.08 7.69 13.99
C GLU A 209 -3.57 7.58 13.69
N LEU A 210 -3.95 6.66 12.78
CA LEU A 210 -5.33 6.44 12.39
C LEU A 210 -6.07 5.49 13.34
N PHE A 211 -5.32 4.57 13.96
CA PHE A 211 -5.84 3.56 14.87
C PHE A 211 -4.98 3.52 16.15
N PRO A 212 -5.36 4.28 17.19
CA PRO A 212 -4.66 4.28 18.47
C PRO A 212 -4.59 2.86 19.04
N GLY A 213 -3.40 2.44 19.46
CA GLY A 213 -3.16 1.09 20.02
C GLY A 213 -3.00 -0.03 18.99
N LEU A 214 -2.98 0.29 17.68
CA LEU A 214 -2.68 -0.70 16.65
C LEU A 214 -1.24 -1.21 16.78
N ALA A 215 -1.09 -2.54 16.84
CA ALA A 215 0.21 -3.18 16.92
C ALA A 215 0.93 -3.11 15.57
N VAL A 216 2.19 -2.68 15.61
CA VAL A 216 3.08 -2.59 14.45
C VAL A 216 4.44 -3.19 14.76
N GLU A 217 5.04 -3.85 13.77
CA GLU A 217 6.39 -4.39 13.82
C GLU A 217 7.16 -3.90 12.59
N GLN A 218 8.34 -3.32 12.79
CA GLN A 218 9.17 -2.74 11.72
C GLN A 218 8.42 -1.71 10.82
N GLY A 219 7.40 -1.04 11.38
CA GLY A 219 6.57 -0.06 10.66
C GLY A 219 5.36 -0.65 9.92
N TYR A 220 5.19 -1.98 9.94
CA TYR A 220 4.07 -2.68 9.32
C TYR A 220 3.06 -3.13 10.35
N VAL A 221 1.78 -3.15 9.98
CA VAL A 221 0.68 -3.63 10.82
C VAL A 221 0.82 -5.12 11.03
N THR A 222 0.88 -5.55 12.29
CA THR A 222 0.92 -6.97 12.63
C THR A 222 -0.47 -7.59 12.42
N VAL A 223 -0.52 -8.70 11.69
CA VAL A 223 -1.76 -9.44 11.42
C VAL A 223 -1.59 -10.94 11.62
N ASP A 224 -2.68 -11.62 11.94
CA ASP A 224 -2.74 -13.08 11.93
C ASP A 224 -2.97 -13.64 10.52
N ARG A 225 -3.08 -14.97 10.38
CA ARG A 225 -3.35 -15.63 9.08
C ARG A 225 -4.72 -15.32 8.48
N ARG A 226 -5.62 -14.67 9.23
CA ARG A 226 -6.93 -14.19 8.78
C ARG A 226 -6.92 -12.70 8.48
N MET A 227 -5.73 -12.07 8.46
CA MET A 227 -5.53 -10.63 8.30
C MET A 227 -6.13 -9.80 9.45
N ALA A 228 -6.43 -10.41 10.60
CA ALA A 228 -6.95 -9.72 11.77
C ALA A 228 -5.82 -9.01 12.51
N THR A 229 -6.06 -7.77 12.95
CA THR A 229 -5.15 -7.02 13.81
C THR A 229 -5.42 -7.32 15.29
N ASN A 230 -4.68 -6.68 16.20
CA ASN A 230 -4.98 -6.73 17.63
C ASN A 230 -6.24 -5.95 18.01
N LEU A 231 -6.76 -5.09 17.13
CA LEU A 231 -7.97 -4.31 17.38
C LEU A 231 -9.21 -5.05 16.84
N PRO A 232 -10.25 -5.31 17.66
CA PRO A 232 -11.40 -6.11 17.26
C PRO A 232 -12.13 -5.52 16.05
N GLY A 233 -12.40 -6.34 15.03
CA GLY A 233 -13.09 -5.90 13.81
C GLY A 233 -12.25 -5.04 12.87
N LEU A 234 -10.98 -4.78 13.19
CA LEU A 234 -10.02 -4.17 12.29
C LEU A 234 -9.13 -5.24 11.67
N PHE A 235 -9.12 -5.25 10.35
CA PHE A 235 -8.28 -6.09 9.50
C PHE A 235 -7.31 -5.21 8.72
N ALA A 236 -6.18 -5.75 8.27
CA ALA A 236 -5.24 -5.02 7.43
C ALA A 236 -4.73 -5.89 6.27
N ALA A 237 -4.50 -5.29 5.10
CA ALA A 237 -4.11 -6.02 3.90
C ALA A 237 -3.15 -5.24 2.98
N GLY A 238 -2.30 -5.99 2.28
CA GLY A 238 -1.37 -5.44 1.29
C GLY A 238 -0.12 -4.86 1.92
N ASP A 239 0.46 -3.85 1.29
CA ASP A 239 1.78 -3.34 1.67
C ASP A 239 1.87 -2.85 3.11
N CYS A 240 0.75 -2.43 3.71
CA CYS A 240 0.70 -2.00 5.10
C CYS A 240 1.00 -3.14 6.10
N THR A 241 0.94 -4.41 5.69
CA THR A 241 1.20 -5.59 6.53
C THR A 241 2.59 -6.20 6.30
N GLY A 242 3.45 -5.57 5.49
CA GLY A 242 4.81 -6.04 5.25
C GLY A 242 5.04 -6.61 3.86
N GLY A 243 6.30 -6.96 3.60
CA GLY A 243 6.76 -7.50 2.33
C GLY A 243 6.31 -8.95 2.08
N PRO A 244 6.41 -9.42 0.82
CA PRO A 244 6.84 -8.65 -0.37
C PRO A 244 5.75 -7.66 -0.82
N LEU A 245 6.16 -6.46 -1.24
CA LEU A 245 5.27 -5.38 -1.69
C LEU A 245 4.89 -5.59 -3.16
N GLN A 246 3.91 -6.46 -3.41
CA GLN A 246 3.58 -6.97 -4.74
C GLN A 246 2.07 -7.00 -4.94
N VAL A 247 1.62 -6.77 -6.19
CA VAL A 247 0.18 -6.74 -6.54
C VAL A 247 -0.51 -8.07 -6.21
N SER A 248 0.14 -9.20 -6.50
CA SER A 248 -0.40 -10.54 -6.23
C SER A 248 -0.56 -10.80 -4.72
N LYS A 249 0.45 -10.46 -3.91
CA LYS A 249 0.39 -10.53 -2.44
C LYS A 249 -0.71 -9.62 -1.91
N ALA A 250 -0.76 -8.38 -2.36
CA ALA A 250 -1.78 -7.42 -1.95
C ALA A 250 -3.20 -7.90 -2.26
N ALA A 251 -3.44 -8.42 -3.46
CA ALA A 251 -4.73 -9.00 -3.83
C ALA A 251 -5.08 -10.23 -2.97
N GLY A 252 -4.11 -11.09 -2.65
CA GLY A 252 -4.28 -12.25 -1.78
C GLY A 252 -4.63 -11.88 -0.33
N ASP A 253 -3.89 -10.94 0.26
CA ASP A 253 -4.21 -10.40 1.58
C ASP A 253 -5.60 -9.76 1.59
N GLY A 254 -5.91 -8.97 0.54
CA GLY A 254 -7.20 -8.32 0.37
C GLY A 254 -8.34 -9.33 0.36
N LEU A 255 -8.17 -10.44 -0.37
CA LEU A 255 -9.13 -11.55 -0.35
C LEU A 255 -9.37 -12.00 1.09
N ILE A 256 -8.32 -12.41 1.80
CA ILE A 256 -8.43 -12.96 3.15
C ILE A 256 -9.09 -11.95 4.10
N ALA A 257 -8.63 -10.71 4.11
CA ALA A 257 -9.17 -9.64 4.95
C ALA A 257 -10.65 -9.36 4.65
N GLY A 258 -11.04 -9.31 3.38
CA GLY A 258 -12.44 -9.12 2.97
C GLY A 258 -13.35 -10.26 3.44
N GLN A 259 -12.90 -11.51 3.32
CA GLN A 259 -13.66 -12.67 3.81
C GLN A 259 -13.83 -12.63 5.33
N SER A 260 -12.74 -12.32 6.06
CA SER A 260 -12.73 -12.23 7.52
C SER A 260 -13.59 -11.08 8.03
N ALA A 261 -13.51 -9.91 7.40
CA ALA A 261 -14.32 -8.74 7.76
C ALA A 261 -15.81 -8.98 7.53
N ALA A 262 -16.18 -9.61 6.41
CA ALA A 262 -17.57 -9.99 6.15
C ALA A 262 -18.10 -11.00 7.18
N ALA A 263 -17.27 -11.96 7.60
CA ALA A 263 -17.62 -12.92 8.64
C ALA A 263 -17.79 -12.24 10.02
N TRP A 264 -16.93 -11.27 10.35
CA TRP A 264 -17.04 -10.44 11.54
C TRP A 264 -18.35 -9.64 11.56
N ALA A 265 -18.64 -8.92 10.48
CA ALA A 265 -19.86 -8.13 10.32
C ALA A 265 -21.12 -9.00 10.51
N ALA A 266 -21.14 -10.19 9.90
CA ALA A 266 -22.24 -11.15 10.06
C ALA A 266 -22.40 -11.65 11.51
N ALA A 267 -21.29 -11.82 12.24
CA ALA A 267 -21.33 -12.22 13.65
C ALA A 267 -21.87 -11.09 14.55
N GLN A 268 -21.48 -9.84 14.29
CA GLN A 268 -22.00 -8.67 15.03
C GLN A 268 -23.50 -8.48 14.78
N GLU A 269 -23.95 -8.57 13.53
CA GLU A 269 -25.37 -8.49 13.20
C GLU A 269 -26.21 -9.56 13.93
N ARG A 270 -25.69 -10.78 14.07
CA ARG A 270 -26.36 -11.84 14.84
C ARG A 270 -26.45 -11.54 16.34
N ARG A 271 -25.41 -10.94 16.91
CA ARG A 271 -25.38 -10.55 18.34
C ARG A 271 -26.40 -9.46 18.64
N GLU A 272 -26.52 -8.48 17.76
CA GLU A 272 -27.51 -7.41 17.89
C GLU A 272 -28.95 -7.93 17.82
N LYS A 273 -29.23 -8.90 16.94
CA LYS A 273 -30.57 -9.52 16.85
C LYS A 273 -30.93 -10.39 18.06
N GLN A 274 -29.95 -10.73 18.91
CA GLN A 274 -30.12 -11.58 20.10
C GLN A 274 -30.12 -10.78 21.41
N SER A 275 -29.83 -9.47 21.36
CA SER A 275 -29.86 -8.56 22.50
C SER A 275 -31.15 -7.75 22.55
#